data_AF-A0A813EY18-F1
#
_entry.id   AF-A0A813EY18-F1
#
_cell.length_a   1.000
_cell.length_b   1.000
_cell.length_c   1.000
_cell.angle_alpha   90.00
_cell.angle_beta   90.00
_cell.angle_gamma   90.00
#
_symmetry.space_group_name_H-M   'P 1'
#
loop_
_entity.id
_entity.type
_entity.pdbx_description
1 polymer ?
#
loop_
_entity_poly.entity_id
_entity_poly.type
_entity_poly.pdbx_seq_one_letter_code
_entity_poly.pdbx_strand_id
1 'polypeptide(L)'
;MVGALLLMGVTMLLYLCCSCPGFTFYVYTRMWSCAPWRWNTNFYERFMFFYYQNRLLTRERPDAGPEFMPVSDIRPKEELVKYVVPYALNIHVPMKQTEEFGSNSNSLKTVLLRLLEENLAELPITDNFDCFAEGEDPVQFVANQLGSVYPSIYQVWDDKQSDMALTRFCLYGLGAHRLEMEELEGTRYYVVRTNALASLPVRDGFERYGGDAYFDLSWRPVKIVDEGLAPLRCDGHQESVKTRPGEQGWNRAKFRFRSSLSVLVTLADHLYGIHMQAANLFVTALREKVSADHPLRRFMIPFTYMTVTVNSEARNNIVRPGTMAPRCFGFTDDSLHLAFAAAPKLIKSGSEVGPEDGGPIMDRIEYIKYLREKKGIDTEYNRQCLEFALILEKFVVDYMACYYPSHADVVRDPELLALLQQFLHQLHSVTYGQVFQATVGQDSVEAIYKRIVALLVNIMFMVTVGHEQVGAIEVYVQDASWCAFRWVPGATAGTKQAATSTALLMSFTSLQMPKLLGDDWTHLFPKPSGPSHGAKSPEECFRIFQEELQAISKKCDAYNDAAASRPFPECFPLYVVNPKHLETSISV
;
A
#
# COMPACT_ATOMS: atom_id res chain seq x y z
N MET A 1 22.61 -38.40 -16.16
CA MET A 1 22.75 -37.03 -16.69
C MET A 1 22.27 -36.91 -18.13
N VAL A 2 22.79 -37.71 -19.08
CA VAL A 2 22.37 -37.67 -20.50
C VAL A 2 20.88 -37.96 -20.70
N GLY A 3 20.31 -38.95 -20.01
CA GLY A 3 18.87 -39.25 -20.10
C GLY A 3 17.96 -38.14 -19.55
N ALA A 4 18.40 -37.39 -18.55
CA ALA A 4 17.65 -36.25 -18.01
C ALA A 4 17.67 -35.06 -18.97
N LEU A 5 18.80 -34.79 -19.62
CA LEU A 5 18.94 -33.75 -20.64
C LEU A 5 18.10 -34.08 -21.90
N LEU A 6 18.04 -35.36 -22.29
CA LEU A 6 17.21 -35.82 -23.40
C LEU A 6 15.71 -35.70 -23.09
N LEU A 7 15.29 -36.07 -21.88
CA LEU A 7 13.92 -35.89 -21.43
C LEU A 7 13.55 -34.39 -21.39
N MET A 8 14.43 -33.55 -20.89
CA MET A 8 14.23 -32.10 -20.83
C MET A 8 14.16 -31.47 -22.23
N GLY A 9 15.01 -31.91 -23.16
CA GLY A 9 15.01 -31.47 -24.56
C GLY A 9 13.74 -31.88 -25.31
N VAL A 10 13.30 -33.13 -25.15
CA VAL A 10 12.03 -33.62 -25.74
C VAL A 10 10.83 -32.90 -25.13
N THR A 11 10.86 -32.63 -23.82
CA THR A 11 9.80 -31.90 -23.12
C THR A 11 9.74 -30.44 -23.55
N MET A 12 10.88 -29.75 -23.74
CA MET A 12 10.93 -28.41 -24.32
C MET A 12 10.44 -28.39 -25.77
N LEU A 13 10.82 -29.40 -26.57
CA LEU A 13 10.33 -29.51 -27.95
C LEU A 13 8.82 -29.71 -28.00
N LEU A 14 8.26 -30.58 -27.16
CA LEU A 14 6.81 -30.80 -27.06
C LEU A 14 6.08 -29.57 -26.51
N TYR A 15 6.69 -28.85 -25.57
CA TYR A 15 6.19 -27.57 -25.06
C TYR A 15 6.12 -26.50 -26.16
N LEU A 16 7.19 -26.37 -26.95
CA LEU A 16 7.27 -25.44 -28.08
C LEU A 16 6.34 -25.84 -29.23
N CYS A 17 6.18 -27.13 -29.49
CA CYS A 17 5.41 -27.63 -30.63
C CYS A 17 3.91 -27.76 -30.36
N CYS A 18 3.47 -27.97 -29.12
CA CYS A 18 2.08 -28.36 -28.87
C CYS A 18 1.25 -27.35 -28.09
N SER A 19 1.85 -26.34 -27.43
CA SER A 19 1.13 -25.30 -26.67
C SER A 19 -0.04 -25.85 -25.81
N CYS A 20 0.03 -27.12 -25.38
CA CYS A 20 -1.15 -27.84 -24.90
C CYS A 20 -1.20 -27.67 -23.39
N PRO A 21 -2.19 -26.93 -22.84
CA PRO A 21 -2.27 -26.64 -21.41
C PRO A 21 -2.25 -27.91 -20.55
N GLY A 22 -2.83 -29.01 -21.06
CA GLY A 22 -2.87 -30.29 -20.37
C GLY A 22 -1.49 -30.98 -20.23
N PHE A 23 -0.61 -30.87 -21.23
CA PHE A 23 0.74 -31.44 -21.14
C PHE A 23 1.65 -30.57 -20.27
N THR A 24 1.53 -29.25 -20.35
CA THR A 24 2.21 -28.33 -19.42
C THR A 24 1.77 -28.60 -17.99
N PHE A 25 0.47 -28.78 -17.74
CA PHE A 25 -0.07 -29.14 -16.43
C PHE A 25 0.41 -30.53 -15.96
N TYR A 26 0.45 -31.52 -16.85
CA TYR A 26 0.96 -32.86 -16.54
C TYR A 26 2.46 -32.87 -16.22
N VAL A 27 3.29 -32.23 -17.05
CA VAL A 27 4.74 -32.10 -16.82
C VAL A 27 4.99 -31.29 -15.56
N TYR A 28 4.24 -30.22 -15.32
CA TYR A 28 4.29 -29.43 -14.09
C TYR A 28 4.01 -30.33 -12.88
N THR A 29 2.83 -30.95 -12.81
CA THR A 29 2.46 -31.83 -11.70
C THR A 29 3.44 -32.98 -11.49
N ARG A 30 4.01 -33.54 -12.58
CA ARG A 30 5.04 -34.59 -12.52
C ARG A 30 6.41 -34.08 -12.06
N MET A 31 6.86 -32.91 -12.53
CA MET A 31 8.11 -32.29 -12.08
C MET A 31 8.06 -31.94 -10.58
N TRP A 32 6.91 -31.46 -10.10
CA TRP A 32 6.67 -31.22 -8.68
C TRP A 32 6.59 -32.52 -7.86
N SER A 33 6.11 -33.62 -8.44
CA SER A 33 6.06 -34.92 -7.76
C SER A 33 7.41 -35.64 -7.66
N CYS A 34 8.39 -35.28 -8.50
CA CYS A 34 9.67 -35.99 -8.64
C CYS A 34 10.87 -35.26 -8.01
N ALA A 35 10.69 -34.05 -7.47
CA ALA A 35 11.71 -33.29 -6.76
C ALA A 35 11.45 -33.29 -5.24
N PRO A 36 12.47 -33.18 -4.37
CA PRO A 36 12.31 -33.22 -2.90
C PRO A 36 11.53 -32.02 -2.29
N TRP A 37 10.97 -31.13 -3.11
CA TRP A 37 10.12 -30.01 -2.72
C TRP A 37 8.65 -30.44 -2.69
N ARG A 38 8.24 -31.13 -1.62
CA ARG A 38 6.81 -31.40 -1.35
C ARG A 38 6.13 -30.07 -0.98
N TRP A 39 5.75 -29.30 -2.00
CA TRP A 39 4.98 -28.07 -1.83
C TRP A 39 3.55 -28.45 -1.45
N ASN A 40 3.29 -28.65 -0.15
CA ASN A 40 1.96 -29.01 0.38
C ASN A 40 1.01 -27.80 0.41
N THR A 41 0.90 -27.12 -0.72
CA THR A 41 0.03 -25.97 -0.95
C THR A 41 -1.14 -26.36 -1.84
N ASN A 42 -2.20 -25.57 -1.74
CA ASN A 42 -3.40 -25.80 -2.54
C ASN A 42 -3.14 -25.43 -4.01
N PHE A 43 -4.07 -25.83 -4.88
CA PHE A 43 -3.96 -25.59 -6.31
C PHE A 43 -3.90 -24.08 -6.65
N TYR A 44 -4.61 -23.24 -5.90
CA TYR A 44 -4.64 -21.80 -6.11
C TYR A 44 -3.24 -21.18 -5.94
N GLU A 45 -2.53 -21.49 -4.84
CA GLU A 45 -1.19 -20.95 -4.57
C GLU A 45 -0.18 -21.35 -5.65
N ARG A 46 -0.22 -22.61 -6.07
CA ARG A 46 0.61 -23.14 -7.15
C ARG A 46 0.34 -22.45 -8.48
N PHE A 47 -0.93 -22.20 -8.79
CA PHE A 47 -1.33 -21.47 -9.99
C PHE A 47 -0.83 -20.02 -9.94
N MET A 48 -1.06 -19.32 -8.83
CA MET A 48 -0.65 -17.92 -8.67
C MET A 48 0.86 -17.76 -8.80
N PHE A 49 1.64 -18.68 -8.22
CA PHE A 49 3.08 -18.72 -8.43
C PHE A 49 3.46 -18.84 -9.90
N PHE A 50 2.89 -19.84 -10.59
CA PHE A 50 3.21 -20.08 -12.00
C PHE A 50 2.83 -18.89 -12.88
N TYR A 51 1.63 -18.35 -12.67
CA TYR A 51 1.16 -17.15 -13.34
C TYR A 51 2.13 -15.99 -13.14
N TYR A 52 2.56 -15.75 -11.90
CA TYR A 52 3.41 -14.61 -11.59
C TYR A 52 4.86 -14.80 -12.07
N GLN A 53 5.40 -16.01 -11.96
CA GLN A 53 6.68 -16.36 -12.56
C GLN A 53 6.66 -16.13 -14.07
N ASN A 54 5.56 -16.49 -14.75
CA ASN A 54 5.39 -16.19 -16.16
C ASN A 54 5.33 -14.68 -16.43
N ARG A 55 4.54 -13.93 -15.62
CA ARG A 55 4.43 -12.48 -15.72
C ARG A 55 5.80 -11.80 -15.60
N LEU A 56 6.62 -12.18 -14.62
CA LEU A 56 7.97 -11.65 -14.44
C LEU A 56 8.92 -11.95 -15.61
N LEU A 57 8.77 -13.11 -16.25
CA LEU A 57 9.59 -13.48 -17.41
C LEU A 57 9.19 -12.76 -18.69
N THR A 58 7.91 -12.37 -18.82
CA THR A 58 7.37 -11.79 -20.06
C THR A 58 7.12 -10.30 -20.00
N ARG A 59 7.07 -9.70 -18.81
CA ARG A 59 6.72 -8.29 -18.64
C ARG A 59 7.94 -7.42 -18.92
N GLU A 60 7.79 -6.51 -19.86
CA GLU A 60 8.70 -5.38 -20.00
C GLU A 60 8.56 -4.48 -18.77
N ARG A 61 9.70 -4.06 -18.22
CA ARG A 61 9.70 -3.08 -17.13
C ARG A 61 9.27 -1.74 -17.73
N PRO A 62 8.16 -1.15 -17.29
CA PRO A 62 7.75 0.16 -17.77
C PRO A 62 8.84 1.19 -17.40
N ASP A 63 9.24 2.01 -18.37
CA ASP A 63 10.09 3.18 -18.18
C ASP A 63 9.24 4.47 -18.22
N ALA A 64 9.73 5.55 -17.62
CA ALA A 64 9.14 6.87 -17.68
C ALA A 64 9.16 7.49 -19.08
N GLY A 65 9.92 6.92 -20.01
CA GLY A 65 10.15 7.48 -21.33
C GLY A 65 8.91 7.61 -22.24
N PRO A 66 9.04 8.43 -23.30
CA PRO A 66 7.97 8.69 -24.27
C PRO A 66 7.55 7.45 -25.07
N GLU A 67 8.33 6.37 -25.06
CA GLU A 67 7.99 5.12 -25.72
C GLU A 67 6.90 4.33 -24.97
N PHE A 68 6.88 4.40 -23.63
CA PHE A 68 5.86 3.76 -22.80
C PHE A 68 4.69 4.68 -22.50
N MET A 69 4.91 6.00 -22.52
CA MET A 69 3.92 7.02 -22.22
C MET A 69 3.93 8.13 -23.26
N PRO A 70 3.56 7.82 -24.52
CA PRO A 70 3.50 8.83 -25.55
C PRO A 70 2.36 9.80 -25.28
N VAL A 71 2.64 11.09 -25.49
CA VAL A 71 1.68 12.20 -25.35
C VAL A 71 0.41 11.99 -26.18
N SER A 72 0.52 11.25 -27.29
CA SER A 72 -0.59 10.91 -28.21
C SER A 72 -1.60 9.93 -27.62
N ASP A 73 -1.20 9.12 -26.62
CA ASP A 73 -2.06 8.07 -26.06
C ASP A 73 -2.91 8.60 -24.89
N ILE A 74 -2.69 9.87 -24.52
CA ILE A 74 -3.50 10.53 -23.50
C ILE A 74 -4.92 10.70 -24.02
N ARG A 75 -5.84 9.99 -23.38
CA ARG A 75 -7.24 9.96 -23.78
C ARG A 75 -7.92 11.30 -23.50
N PRO A 76 -8.94 11.69 -24.28
CA PRO A 76 -9.77 12.84 -23.92
C PRO A 76 -10.39 12.64 -22.53
N LYS A 77 -10.87 13.74 -21.91
CA LYS A 77 -11.68 13.61 -20.72
C LYS A 77 -13.03 12.98 -21.07
N GLU A 78 -13.44 11.98 -20.33
CA GLU A 78 -14.66 11.21 -20.57
C GLU A 78 -15.14 10.61 -19.24
N GLU A 79 -16.44 10.32 -19.13
CA GLU A 79 -16.95 9.58 -17.98
C GLU A 79 -16.43 8.14 -18.02
N LEU A 80 -15.78 7.71 -16.93
CA LEU A 80 -15.17 6.39 -16.89
C LEU A 80 -16.22 5.34 -16.53
N VAL A 81 -16.17 4.18 -17.19
CA VAL A 81 -16.94 3.01 -16.78
C VAL A 81 -16.35 2.48 -15.46
N LYS A 82 -17.16 2.44 -14.41
CA LYS A 82 -16.74 2.08 -13.06
C LYS A 82 -17.56 0.91 -12.51
N TYR A 83 -16.97 0.12 -11.61
CA TYR A 83 -17.67 -0.96 -10.91
C TYR A 83 -17.45 -0.91 -9.40
N VAL A 84 -18.45 -1.38 -8.67
CA VAL A 84 -18.38 -1.53 -7.21
C VAL A 84 -17.29 -2.54 -6.83
N VAL A 85 -16.54 -2.23 -5.78
CA VAL A 85 -15.61 -3.18 -5.13
C VAL A 85 -16.40 -4.07 -4.17
N PRO A 86 -16.39 -5.41 -4.32
CA PRO A 86 -17.28 -6.30 -3.57
C PRO A 86 -17.27 -6.11 -2.04
N TYR A 87 -16.10 -6.00 -1.41
CA TYR A 87 -16.02 -5.77 0.03
C TYR A 87 -16.19 -4.30 0.44
N ALA A 88 -15.95 -3.35 -0.47
CA ALA A 88 -16.04 -1.91 -0.24
C ALA A 88 -17.15 -1.29 -1.10
N LEU A 89 -18.40 -1.56 -0.74
CA LEU A 89 -19.58 -1.26 -1.57
C LEU A 89 -19.77 0.23 -1.89
N ASN A 90 -19.17 1.12 -1.10
CA ASN A 90 -19.18 2.56 -1.31
C ASN A 90 -18.12 3.04 -2.32
N ILE A 91 -17.19 2.17 -2.73
CA ILE A 91 -16.13 2.47 -3.69
C ILE A 91 -16.51 1.97 -5.08
N HIS A 92 -16.34 2.85 -6.06
CA HIS A 92 -16.35 2.50 -7.47
C HIS A 92 -14.96 2.69 -8.07
N VAL A 93 -14.45 1.66 -8.75
CA VAL A 93 -13.16 1.72 -9.46
C VAL A 93 -13.36 1.76 -10.97
N PRO A 94 -12.65 2.62 -11.73
CA PRO A 94 -12.65 2.57 -13.17
C PRO A 94 -12.15 1.24 -13.71
N MET A 95 -12.67 0.86 -14.88
CA MET A 95 -12.29 -0.36 -15.58
C MET A 95 -10.90 -0.25 -16.20
N LYS A 96 -10.09 -1.31 -16.14
CA LYS A 96 -8.77 -1.37 -16.81
C LYS A 96 -8.80 -0.92 -18.28
N GLN A 97 -9.89 -1.15 -19.01
CA GLN A 97 -10.02 -0.74 -20.41
C GLN A 97 -10.05 0.78 -20.61
N THR A 98 -10.33 1.55 -19.56
CA THR A 98 -10.29 3.02 -19.58
C THR A 98 -8.90 3.59 -19.27
N GLU A 99 -7.90 2.73 -19.04
CA GLU A 99 -6.51 3.12 -18.83
C GLU A 99 -5.92 3.88 -20.03
N GLU A 100 -5.10 4.92 -19.78
CA GLU A 100 -4.44 5.69 -20.84
C GLU A 100 -3.36 4.88 -21.54
N PHE A 101 -2.39 4.38 -20.78
CA PHE A 101 -1.14 3.79 -21.31
C PHE A 101 -1.16 2.26 -21.32
N GLY A 102 -2.35 1.66 -21.42
CA GLY A 102 -2.52 0.21 -21.45
C GLY A 102 -2.50 -0.35 -22.88
N SER A 103 -1.76 -1.44 -23.12
CA SER A 103 -1.88 -2.14 -24.40
C SER A 103 -3.28 -2.75 -24.53
N ASN A 104 -4.07 -2.27 -25.49
CA ASN A 104 -5.36 -2.87 -25.87
C ASN A 104 -5.17 -4.17 -26.66
N SER A 105 -4.21 -5.02 -26.26
CA SER A 105 -3.98 -6.30 -26.94
C SER A 105 -5.03 -7.31 -26.49
N ASN A 106 -6.11 -7.42 -27.27
CA ASN A 106 -7.07 -8.53 -27.23
C ASN A 106 -6.44 -9.79 -27.83
N SER A 107 -5.26 -10.18 -27.35
CA SER A 107 -4.65 -11.43 -27.75
C SER A 107 -5.43 -12.60 -27.16
N LEU A 108 -5.45 -13.74 -27.86
CA LEU A 108 -6.05 -14.98 -27.34
C LEU A 108 -5.47 -15.35 -25.96
N LYS A 109 -4.19 -15.04 -25.71
CA LYS A 109 -3.53 -15.22 -24.42
C LYS A 109 -4.19 -14.37 -23.32
N THR A 110 -4.48 -13.09 -23.61
CA THR A 110 -5.15 -12.17 -22.68
C THR A 110 -6.55 -12.67 -22.33
N VAL A 111 -7.29 -13.22 -23.29
CA VAL A 111 -8.64 -13.79 -23.06
C VAL A 111 -8.57 -15.05 -22.20
N LEU A 112 -7.66 -15.98 -22.52
CA LEU A 112 -7.48 -17.21 -21.73
C LEU A 112 -7.03 -16.91 -20.30
N LEU A 113 -6.08 -15.98 -20.12
CA LEU A 113 -5.65 -15.54 -18.79
C LEU A 113 -6.79 -14.91 -18.01
N ARG A 114 -7.59 -14.04 -18.63
CA ARG A 114 -8.77 -13.44 -17.98
C ARG A 114 -9.78 -14.49 -17.57
N LEU A 115 -10.10 -15.45 -18.45
CA LEU A 115 -11.00 -16.56 -18.12
C LEU A 115 -10.44 -17.36 -16.94
N LEU A 116 -9.13 -17.65 -16.92
CA LEU A 116 -8.51 -18.34 -15.79
C LEU A 116 -8.63 -17.52 -14.51
N GLU A 117 -8.22 -16.25 -14.51
CA GLU A 117 -8.31 -15.34 -13.35
C GLU A 117 -9.73 -15.23 -12.79
N GLU A 118 -10.74 -15.06 -13.66
CA GLU A 118 -12.15 -14.99 -13.27
C GLU A 118 -12.65 -16.29 -12.62
N ASN A 119 -12.11 -17.45 -13.01
CA ASN A 119 -12.48 -18.75 -12.46
C ASN A 119 -11.65 -19.15 -11.22
N LEU A 120 -10.50 -18.52 -10.94
CA LEU A 120 -9.71 -18.84 -9.74
C LEU A 120 -10.44 -18.50 -8.44
N ALA A 121 -11.30 -17.48 -8.48
CA ALA A 121 -12.14 -17.09 -7.35
C ALA A 121 -13.11 -18.20 -6.94
N GLU A 122 -13.53 -19.05 -7.87
CA GLU A 122 -14.49 -20.15 -7.65
C GLU A 122 -13.84 -21.40 -7.03
N LEU A 123 -12.50 -21.45 -6.96
CA LEU A 123 -11.82 -22.55 -6.29
C LEU A 123 -12.12 -22.52 -4.79
N PRO A 124 -12.34 -23.66 -4.13
CA PRO A 124 -12.58 -23.67 -2.69
C PRO A 124 -11.39 -23.07 -1.92
N ILE A 125 -11.69 -22.34 -0.84
CA ILE A 125 -10.69 -21.93 0.14
C ILE A 125 -10.48 -23.13 1.07
N THR A 126 -9.25 -23.66 1.09
CA THR A 126 -8.85 -24.74 1.99
C THR A 126 -7.73 -24.25 2.88
N ASP A 127 -7.93 -24.36 4.20
CA ASP A 127 -6.95 -23.97 5.20
C ASP A 127 -6.14 -25.19 5.64
N ASN A 128 -4.81 -25.06 5.63
CA ASN A 128 -3.85 -26.04 6.12
C ASN A 128 -3.11 -25.46 7.32
N PHE A 129 -3.10 -26.24 8.41
CA PHE A 129 -2.56 -25.87 9.71
C PHE A 129 -1.17 -26.45 9.98
N ASP A 130 -0.46 -26.90 8.95
CA ASP A 130 0.94 -27.33 9.05
C ASP A 130 1.80 -26.22 9.66
N CYS A 131 2.28 -26.45 10.88
CA CYS A 131 3.19 -25.58 11.60
C CYS A 131 4.64 -25.75 11.14
N PHE A 132 5.48 -24.75 11.42
CA PHE A 132 6.93 -24.89 11.35
C PHE A 132 7.42 -25.85 12.44
N ALA A 133 8.36 -26.72 12.10
CA ALA A 133 9.05 -27.54 13.09
C ALA A 133 9.95 -26.67 13.97
N GLU A 134 10.30 -27.15 15.17
CA GLU A 134 11.26 -26.48 16.02
C GLU A 134 12.60 -26.31 15.27
N GLY A 135 13.11 -25.07 15.23
CA GLY A 135 14.34 -24.71 14.51
C GLY A 135 14.19 -24.57 12.98
N GLU A 136 13.01 -24.81 12.41
CA GLU A 136 12.75 -24.53 10.99
C GLU A 136 12.63 -23.02 10.77
N ASP A 137 13.44 -22.48 9.86
CA ASP A 137 13.45 -21.05 9.54
C ASP A 137 12.34 -20.69 8.53
N PRO A 138 11.33 -19.87 8.92
CA PRO A 138 10.27 -19.44 8.01
C PRO A 138 10.78 -18.64 6.81
N VAL A 139 11.86 -17.86 6.96
CA VAL A 139 12.45 -17.07 5.87
C VAL A 139 13.07 -17.99 4.83
N GLN A 140 13.89 -18.94 5.28
CA GLN A 140 14.49 -19.94 4.39
C GLN A 140 13.42 -20.80 3.70
N PHE A 141 12.33 -21.13 4.41
CA PHE A 141 11.20 -21.85 3.83
C PHE A 141 10.55 -21.08 2.67
N VAL A 142 10.25 -19.79 2.84
CA VAL A 142 9.69 -18.94 1.78
C VAL A 142 10.69 -18.76 0.64
N ALA A 143 11.96 -18.49 0.94
CA ALA A 143 13.02 -18.33 -0.06
C ALA A 143 13.21 -19.58 -0.93
N ASN A 144 13.11 -20.78 -0.33
CA ASN A 144 13.18 -22.04 -1.07
C ASN A 144 12.00 -22.23 -2.04
N GLN A 145 10.84 -21.65 -1.76
CA GLN A 145 9.64 -21.78 -2.59
C GLN A 145 9.55 -20.72 -3.67
N LEU A 146 9.81 -19.47 -3.29
CA LEU A 146 9.51 -18.30 -4.09
C LEU A 146 10.76 -17.53 -4.53
N GLY A 147 11.97 -17.99 -4.19
CA GLY A 147 13.19 -17.17 -4.16
C GLY A 147 13.42 -16.19 -5.32
N SER A 148 13.12 -16.56 -6.57
CA SER A 148 13.29 -15.67 -7.72
C SER A 148 12.15 -14.67 -7.97
N VAL A 149 11.00 -14.85 -7.32
CA VAL A 149 9.80 -14.02 -7.50
C VAL A 149 9.48 -13.15 -6.29
N TYR A 150 10.13 -13.38 -5.14
CA TYR A 150 9.96 -12.52 -3.96
C TYR A 150 10.64 -11.16 -4.21
N PRO A 151 10.01 -10.04 -3.81
CA PRO A 151 10.62 -8.72 -3.98
C PRO A 151 11.95 -8.57 -3.23
N SER A 152 12.79 -7.67 -3.74
CA SER A 152 14.06 -7.36 -3.11
C SER A 152 13.84 -6.57 -1.82
N ILE A 153 14.46 -7.02 -0.74
CA ILE A 153 14.34 -6.41 0.59
C ILE A 153 15.55 -5.51 0.85
N TYR A 154 15.30 -4.23 1.08
CA TYR A 154 16.35 -3.24 1.34
C TYR A 154 16.44 -2.83 2.82
N GLN A 155 15.55 -3.32 3.68
CA GLN A 155 15.56 -3.06 5.12
C GLN A 155 15.98 -4.30 5.90
N VAL A 156 16.93 -4.14 6.82
CA VAL A 156 17.43 -5.23 7.67
C VAL A 156 16.88 -5.11 9.09
N TRP A 157 16.46 -6.25 9.64
CA TRP A 157 15.91 -6.40 10.99
C TRP A 157 16.59 -7.59 11.66
N ASP A 158 17.74 -7.36 12.29
CA ASP A 158 18.56 -8.44 12.88
C ASP A 158 17.94 -9.00 14.17
N ASP A 159 17.36 -8.12 14.99
CA ASP A 159 16.79 -8.48 16.27
C ASP A 159 15.27 -8.40 16.24
N LYS A 160 14.64 -9.24 15.42
CA LYS A 160 13.17 -9.23 15.30
C LYS A 160 12.54 -9.45 16.68
N GLN A 161 12.83 -10.53 17.39
CA GLN A 161 12.00 -10.90 18.53
C GLN A 161 12.10 -10.01 19.80
N SER A 162 12.98 -9.00 19.87
CA SER A 162 13.11 -8.15 21.06
C SER A 162 12.01 -7.10 21.22
N ASP A 163 12.06 -6.44 22.38
CA ASP A 163 11.25 -5.27 22.69
C ASP A 163 11.74 -4.03 21.92
N MET A 164 13.04 -3.96 21.59
CA MET A 164 13.58 -2.89 20.77
C MET A 164 13.02 -2.92 19.35
N ALA A 165 12.88 -4.11 18.75
CA ALA A 165 12.25 -4.21 17.45
C ALA A 165 10.75 -3.95 17.48
N LEU A 166 10.05 -4.24 18.58
CA LEU A 166 8.67 -3.80 18.74
C LEU A 166 8.56 -2.26 18.72
N THR A 167 9.44 -1.57 19.46
CA THR A 167 9.53 -0.10 19.41
C THR A 167 9.86 0.39 18.02
N ARG A 168 10.89 -0.16 17.35
CA ARG A 168 11.27 0.21 15.99
C ARG A 168 10.10 0.02 15.01
N PHE A 169 9.36 -1.09 15.12
CA PHE A 169 8.22 -1.40 14.26
C PHE A 169 7.09 -0.37 14.38
N CYS A 170 6.88 0.17 15.59
CA CYS A 170 5.86 1.18 15.84
C CYS A 170 6.31 2.61 15.55
N LEU A 171 7.59 2.93 15.76
CA LEU A 171 8.11 4.30 15.70
C LEU A 171 8.72 4.65 14.33
N TYR A 172 9.37 3.68 13.67
CA TYR A 172 10.10 3.87 12.41
C TYR A 172 9.63 2.92 11.30
N GLY A 173 8.84 1.90 11.64
CA GLY A 173 8.31 0.90 10.72
C GLY A 173 6.83 1.11 10.41
N LEU A 174 6.14 -0.01 10.18
CA LEU A 174 4.75 -0.06 9.72
C LEU A 174 3.74 0.69 10.62
N GLY A 175 4.04 0.85 11.91
CA GLY A 175 3.15 1.54 12.85
C GLY A 175 3.32 3.07 12.91
N ALA A 176 4.35 3.63 12.27
CA ALA A 176 4.77 5.02 12.50
C ALA A 176 3.67 6.06 12.21
N HIS A 177 2.83 5.82 11.20
CA HIS A 177 1.71 6.69 10.83
C HIS A 177 0.44 6.49 11.68
N ARG A 178 0.37 5.43 12.49
CA ARG A 178 -0.78 5.10 13.35
C ARG A 178 -0.57 5.44 14.83
N LEU A 179 0.52 6.13 15.12
CA LEU A 179 0.89 6.48 16.47
C LEU A 179 -0.13 7.46 17.09
N GLU A 180 -0.56 7.15 18.30
CA GLU A 180 -1.46 7.99 19.10
C GLU A 180 -0.85 8.26 20.49
N MET A 181 -1.43 9.23 21.19
CA MET A 181 -1.16 9.52 22.59
C MET A 181 -2.43 9.34 23.40
N GLU A 182 -2.34 8.64 24.53
CA GLU A 182 -3.45 8.43 25.45
C GLU A 182 -3.02 8.70 26.88
N GLU A 183 -3.94 9.24 27.70
CA GLU A 183 -3.75 9.37 29.14
C GLU A 183 -4.68 8.40 29.87
N LEU A 184 -4.10 7.48 30.64
CA LEU A 184 -4.83 6.50 31.45
C LEU A 184 -4.42 6.68 32.91
N GLU A 185 -5.41 6.96 33.78
CA GLU A 185 -5.20 7.12 35.23
C GLU A 185 -4.09 8.13 35.56
N GLY A 186 -4.00 9.23 34.79
CA GLY A 186 -2.97 10.27 34.95
C GLY A 186 -1.59 9.93 34.37
N THR A 187 -1.43 8.77 33.73
CA THR A 187 -0.19 8.37 33.04
C THR A 187 -0.37 8.47 31.53
N ARG A 188 0.54 9.19 30.86
CA ARG A 188 0.55 9.31 29.39
C ARG A 188 1.34 8.18 28.74
N TYR A 189 0.78 7.65 27.66
CA TYR A 189 1.36 6.58 26.86
C TYR A 189 1.32 6.95 25.38
N TYR A 190 2.35 6.53 24.65
CA TYR A 190 2.22 6.30 23.22
C TYR A 190 1.47 5.00 22.99
N VAL A 191 0.55 4.97 22.03
CA VAL A 191 -0.25 3.78 21.72
C VAL A 191 -0.38 3.56 20.22
N VAL A 192 -0.32 2.28 19.82
CA VAL A 192 -0.67 1.85 18.46
C VAL A 192 -1.78 0.82 18.58
N ARG A 193 -2.92 1.11 17.94
CA ARG A 193 -4.16 0.36 18.14
C ARG A 193 -4.45 -0.64 17.04
N THR A 194 -4.88 -1.83 17.44
CA THR A 194 -5.33 -2.91 16.54
C THR A 194 -6.60 -3.61 17.02
N ASN A 195 -7.11 -3.31 18.21
CA ASN A 195 -8.33 -3.93 18.76
C ASN A 195 -9.60 -3.65 17.93
N ALA A 196 -9.56 -2.70 16.99
CA ALA A 196 -10.61 -2.54 15.98
C ALA A 196 -10.89 -3.83 15.17
N LEU A 197 -9.93 -4.77 15.12
CA LEU A 197 -10.08 -6.07 14.46
C LEU A 197 -10.56 -7.20 15.38
N ALA A 198 -10.57 -7.00 16.71
CA ALA A 198 -10.76 -8.07 17.69
C ALA A 198 -12.17 -8.70 17.64
N SER A 199 -13.18 -7.87 17.38
CA SER A 199 -14.57 -8.32 17.30
C SER A 199 -14.89 -9.09 16.03
N LEU A 200 -14.05 -9.01 15.00
CA LEU A 200 -14.28 -9.62 13.70
C LEU A 200 -14.07 -11.14 13.75
N PRO A 201 -15.09 -11.95 13.37
CA PRO A 201 -14.93 -13.40 13.23
C PRO A 201 -13.80 -13.80 12.28
N VAL A 202 -13.12 -14.89 12.61
CA VAL A 202 -12.14 -15.56 11.76
C VAL A 202 -12.65 -16.95 11.39
N ARG A 203 -12.10 -17.55 10.33
CA ARG A 203 -12.41 -18.92 9.93
C ARG A 203 -11.92 -19.90 10.99
N ASP A 204 -12.57 -21.06 11.03
CA ASP A 204 -12.25 -22.12 11.98
C ASP A 204 -10.77 -22.51 11.92
N GLY A 205 -10.17 -22.69 13.10
CA GLY A 205 -8.76 -23.04 13.24
C GLY A 205 -7.79 -21.85 13.27
N PHE A 206 -8.24 -20.62 12.97
CA PHE A 206 -7.45 -19.41 13.18
C PHE A 206 -7.80 -18.70 14.49
N GLU A 207 -6.84 -17.91 14.96
CA GLU A 207 -7.04 -17.02 16.10
C GLU A 207 -7.47 -15.62 15.64
N ARG A 208 -8.24 -14.92 16.48
CA ARG A 208 -8.65 -13.52 16.22
C ARG A 208 -7.48 -12.56 16.34
N TYR A 209 -7.55 -11.47 15.57
CA TYR A 209 -6.64 -10.33 15.62
C TYR A 209 -6.88 -9.47 16.87
N GLY A 210 -5.93 -8.60 17.20
CA GLY A 210 -6.03 -7.65 18.31
C GLY A 210 -4.69 -7.39 19.00
N GLY A 211 -4.74 -6.55 20.03
CA GLY A 211 -3.61 -6.13 20.85
C GLY A 211 -3.26 -4.67 20.62
N ASP A 212 -3.68 -3.78 21.50
CA ASP A 212 -3.18 -2.40 21.51
C ASP A 212 -1.83 -2.36 22.25
N ALA A 213 -0.78 -1.86 21.60
CA ALA A 213 0.56 -1.78 22.17
C ALA A 213 0.81 -0.41 22.79
N TYR A 214 1.22 -0.39 24.06
CA TYR A 214 1.48 0.83 24.83
C TYR A 214 2.96 0.98 25.14
N PHE A 215 3.47 2.20 24.99
CA PHE A 215 4.84 2.57 25.31
C PHE A 215 4.84 3.75 26.28
N ASP A 216 5.84 3.78 27.16
CA ASP A 216 6.08 4.95 27.99
C ASP A 216 6.65 6.13 27.17
N LEU A 217 6.82 7.30 27.79
CA LEU A 217 7.38 8.48 27.12
C LEU A 217 8.85 8.32 26.72
N SER A 218 9.51 7.26 27.18
CA SER A 218 10.86 6.87 26.77
C SER A 218 10.85 5.80 25.67
N TRP A 219 9.68 5.48 25.08
CA TRP A 219 9.50 4.48 24.03
C TRP A 219 9.74 3.02 24.44
N ARG A 220 9.73 2.71 25.73
CA ARG A 220 9.80 1.33 26.21
C ARG A 220 8.41 0.70 26.20
N PRO A 221 8.25 -0.53 25.69
CA PRO A 221 6.97 -1.23 25.78
C PRO A 221 6.55 -1.42 27.23
N VAL A 222 5.28 -1.12 27.54
CA VAL A 222 4.72 -1.23 28.90
C VAL A 222 3.73 -2.39 29.00
N LYS A 223 2.85 -2.51 28.01
CA LYS A 223 1.79 -3.52 27.99
C LYS A 223 1.23 -3.69 26.58
N ILE A 224 0.67 -4.86 26.32
CA ILE A 224 -0.27 -5.10 25.21
C ILE A 224 -1.63 -5.43 25.83
N VAL A 225 -2.68 -4.76 25.36
CA VAL A 225 -4.08 -4.98 25.79
C VAL A 225 -4.84 -5.59 24.63
N ASP A 226 -5.17 -6.88 24.72
CA ASP A 226 -5.74 -7.67 23.64
C ASP A 226 -7.20 -8.03 23.93
N GLU A 227 -8.11 -7.46 23.15
CA GLU A 227 -9.54 -7.74 23.22
C GLU A 227 -9.97 -8.97 22.43
N GLY A 228 -9.07 -9.53 21.61
CA GLY A 228 -9.34 -10.67 20.73
C GLY A 228 -8.87 -12.02 21.28
N LEU A 229 -8.14 -12.04 22.40
CA LEU A 229 -7.51 -13.26 22.93
C LEU A 229 -8.41 -14.08 23.87
N ALA A 230 -9.24 -13.46 24.71
CA ALA A 230 -10.07 -14.22 25.65
C ALA A 230 -11.16 -15.04 24.92
N PRO A 231 -11.64 -16.16 25.46
CA PRO A 231 -12.80 -16.83 24.88
C PRO A 231 -14.00 -15.89 24.80
N LEU A 232 -14.73 -15.93 23.68
CA LEU A 232 -16.00 -15.21 23.57
C LEU A 232 -17.00 -15.82 24.57
N ARG A 233 -17.51 -15.01 25.50
CA ARG A 233 -18.53 -15.44 26.44
C ARG A 233 -19.87 -15.64 25.72
N CYS A 234 -20.78 -16.41 26.32
CA CYS A 234 -22.11 -16.67 25.75
C CYS A 234 -22.97 -15.41 25.56
N ASP A 235 -22.67 -14.34 26.29
CA ASP A 235 -23.30 -13.01 26.20
C ASP A 235 -22.67 -12.12 25.10
N GLY A 236 -21.68 -12.63 24.37
CA GLY A 236 -20.95 -11.89 23.33
C GLY A 236 -19.87 -10.97 23.87
N HIS A 237 -19.66 -10.89 25.20
CA HIS A 237 -18.57 -10.12 25.77
C HIS A 237 -17.25 -10.89 25.72
N GLN A 238 -16.16 -10.17 25.47
CA GLN A 238 -14.80 -10.70 25.50
C GLN A 238 -13.98 -9.85 26.47
N GLU A 239 -13.36 -10.49 27.45
CA GLU A 239 -12.52 -9.78 28.42
C GLU A 239 -11.17 -9.44 27.79
N SER A 240 -10.67 -8.23 28.03
CA SER A 240 -9.35 -7.85 27.54
C SER A 240 -8.25 -8.58 28.32
N VAL A 241 -7.29 -9.18 27.62
CA VAL A 241 -6.09 -9.75 28.23
C VAL A 241 -4.98 -8.71 28.21
N LYS A 242 -4.41 -8.43 29.39
CA LYS A 242 -3.26 -7.53 29.53
C LYS A 242 -2.00 -8.35 29.77
N THR A 243 -0.98 -8.15 28.93
CA THR A 243 0.32 -8.80 29.07
C THR A 243 1.43 -7.75 29.13
N ARG A 244 2.41 -7.92 30.01
CA ARG A 244 3.54 -7.00 30.21
C ARG A 244 4.88 -7.66 29.87
N PRO A 245 5.94 -6.86 29.60
CA PRO A 245 7.30 -7.39 29.48
C PRO A 245 7.69 -8.26 30.68
N GLY A 246 8.30 -9.41 30.40
CA GLY A 246 8.74 -10.39 31.39
C GLY A 246 7.66 -11.39 31.84
N GLU A 247 6.37 -11.15 31.57
CA GLU A 247 5.30 -12.11 31.86
C GLU A 247 5.31 -13.31 30.89
N GLN A 248 4.85 -14.47 31.36
CA GLN A 248 4.65 -15.64 30.51
C GLN A 248 3.62 -15.30 29.42
N GLY A 249 4.04 -15.34 28.15
CA GLY A 249 3.20 -14.99 27.01
C GLY A 249 3.54 -13.64 26.34
N TRP A 250 4.50 -12.88 26.87
CA TRP A 250 4.90 -11.59 26.27
C TRP A 250 5.28 -11.70 24.78
N ASN A 251 6.10 -12.69 24.41
CA ASN A 251 6.48 -12.90 23.00
C ASN A 251 5.28 -13.21 22.10
N ARG A 252 4.28 -13.94 22.60
CA ARG A 252 3.04 -14.21 21.88
C ARG A 252 2.19 -12.96 21.73
N ALA A 253 2.07 -12.14 22.77
CA ALA A 253 1.36 -10.86 22.70
C ALA A 253 2.00 -9.93 21.65
N LYS A 254 3.34 -9.86 21.59
CA LYS A 254 4.06 -9.11 20.55
C LYS A 254 3.76 -9.64 19.14
N PHE A 255 3.85 -10.96 18.94
CA PHE A 255 3.54 -11.58 17.65
C PHE A 255 2.11 -11.28 17.19
N ARG A 256 1.12 -11.41 18.09
CA ARG A 256 -0.29 -11.10 17.81
C ARG A 256 -0.50 -9.65 17.44
N PHE A 257 0.06 -8.70 18.21
CA PHE A 257 -0.01 -7.28 17.90
C PHE A 257 0.60 -6.97 16.53
N ARG A 258 1.83 -7.41 16.27
CA ARG A 258 2.54 -7.11 15.01
C ARG A 258 1.77 -7.64 13.81
N SER A 259 1.29 -8.87 13.91
CA SER A 259 0.47 -9.53 12.89
C SER A 259 -0.86 -8.81 12.66
N SER A 260 -1.52 -8.35 13.74
CA SER A 260 -2.77 -7.59 13.66
C SER A 260 -2.57 -6.20 13.06
N LEU A 261 -1.47 -5.53 13.40
CA LEU A 261 -1.09 -4.25 12.79
C LEU A 261 -0.81 -4.42 11.30
N SER A 262 -0.09 -5.48 10.92
CA SER A 262 0.16 -5.82 9.52
C SER A 262 -1.14 -6.00 8.74
N VAL A 263 -2.10 -6.75 9.26
CA VAL A 263 -3.42 -6.92 8.60
C VAL A 263 -4.21 -5.60 8.56
N LEU A 264 -4.23 -4.85 9.66
CA LEU A 264 -4.93 -3.56 9.73
C LEU A 264 -4.40 -2.56 8.70
N VAL A 265 -3.07 -2.41 8.63
CA VAL A 265 -2.43 -1.47 7.70
C VAL A 265 -2.65 -1.89 6.25
N THR A 266 -2.49 -3.17 5.92
CA THR A 266 -2.75 -3.66 4.56
C THR A 266 -4.21 -3.45 4.15
N LEU A 267 -5.18 -3.70 5.03
CA LEU A 267 -6.59 -3.58 4.68
C LEU A 267 -7.08 -2.13 4.66
N ALA A 268 -6.88 -1.40 5.76
CA ALA A 268 -7.48 -0.08 5.95
C ALA A 268 -6.64 1.03 5.34
N ASP A 269 -5.34 1.07 5.61
CA ASP A 269 -4.51 2.19 5.18
C ASP A 269 -4.05 2.02 3.72
N HIS A 270 -3.61 0.80 3.35
CA HIS A 270 -3.07 0.51 2.02
C HIS A 270 -4.17 0.29 0.98
N LEU A 271 -4.91 -0.82 1.07
CA LEU A 271 -5.94 -1.17 0.08
C LEU A 271 -7.06 -0.13 0.07
N TYR A 272 -7.70 0.14 1.21
CA TYR A 272 -8.80 1.10 1.22
C TYR A 272 -8.31 2.55 1.09
N GLY A 273 -7.45 3.01 2.01
CA GLY A 273 -7.08 4.42 2.13
C GLY A 273 -6.31 4.97 0.94
N ILE A 274 -5.29 4.26 0.47
CA ILE A 274 -4.45 4.72 -0.65
C ILE A 274 -5.03 4.32 -1.99
N HIS A 275 -5.22 3.01 -2.23
CA HIS A 275 -5.64 2.54 -3.54
C HIS A 275 -7.06 2.98 -3.88
N MET A 276 -8.03 2.60 -3.05
CA MET A 276 -9.45 2.74 -3.36
C MET A 276 -10.02 4.14 -3.07
N GLN A 277 -9.52 4.84 -2.06
CA GLN A 277 -9.99 6.17 -1.67
C GLN A 277 -9.11 7.27 -2.28
N ALA A 278 -7.84 7.42 -1.88
CA ALA A 278 -7.06 8.60 -2.31
C ALA A 278 -6.80 8.62 -3.83
N ALA A 279 -6.07 7.63 -4.34
CA ALA A 279 -5.61 7.66 -5.72
C ALA A 279 -6.71 7.33 -6.74
N ASN A 280 -7.58 6.36 -6.46
CA ASN A 280 -8.71 6.01 -7.33
C ASN A 280 -9.69 7.18 -7.52
N LEU A 281 -10.07 7.88 -6.45
CA LEU A 281 -10.96 9.03 -6.56
C LEU A 281 -10.29 10.17 -7.33
N PHE A 282 -9.03 10.44 -7.04
CA PHE A 282 -8.30 11.50 -7.73
C PHE A 282 -8.13 11.22 -9.23
N VAL A 283 -7.67 10.03 -9.62
CA VAL A 283 -7.51 9.69 -11.05
C VAL A 283 -8.86 9.71 -11.77
N THR A 284 -9.94 9.29 -11.10
CA THR A 284 -11.30 9.39 -11.67
C THR A 284 -11.67 10.84 -11.93
N ALA A 285 -11.56 11.72 -10.93
CA ALA A 285 -11.89 13.14 -11.10
C ALA A 285 -11.00 13.83 -12.14
N LEU A 286 -9.69 13.51 -12.15
CA LEU A 286 -8.73 14.05 -13.11
C LEU A 286 -9.11 13.68 -14.55
N ARG A 287 -9.40 12.40 -14.79
CA ARG A 287 -9.75 11.86 -16.11
C ARG A 287 -11.13 12.30 -16.59
N GLU A 288 -12.08 12.54 -15.69
CA GLU A 288 -13.44 12.94 -16.06
C GLU A 288 -13.62 14.45 -16.24
N LYS A 289 -12.76 15.29 -15.63
CA LYS A 289 -12.95 16.75 -15.59
C LYS A 289 -11.89 17.57 -16.29
N VAL A 290 -10.66 17.08 -16.34
CA VAL A 290 -9.51 17.83 -16.86
C VAL A 290 -9.11 17.30 -18.22
N SER A 291 -8.97 18.16 -19.22
CA SER A 291 -8.69 17.80 -20.61
C SER A 291 -7.28 17.26 -20.81
N ALA A 292 -7.08 16.41 -21.83
CA ALA A 292 -5.80 15.72 -22.09
C ALA A 292 -4.60 16.68 -22.16
N ASP A 293 -4.77 17.85 -22.79
CA ASP A 293 -3.71 18.85 -22.98
C ASP A 293 -3.59 19.86 -21.84
N HIS A 294 -4.41 19.73 -20.80
CA HIS A 294 -4.34 20.63 -19.65
C HIS A 294 -3.01 20.45 -18.90
N PRO A 295 -2.28 21.54 -18.57
CA PRO A 295 -0.95 21.45 -17.97
C PRO A 295 -0.93 20.68 -16.67
N LEU A 296 -1.91 20.89 -15.78
CA LEU A 296 -1.99 20.09 -14.54
C LEU A 296 -2.39 18.63 -14.74
N ARG A 297 -3.12 18.25 -15.79
CA ARG A 297 -3.34 16.83 -16.09
C ARG A 297 -2.03 16.19 -16.50
N ARG A 298 -1.30 16.85 -17.40
CA ARG A 298 0.02 16.42 -17.86
C ARG A 298 1.03 16.28 -16.72
N PHE A 299 1.04 17.24 -15.80
CA PHE A 299 1.84 17.24 -14.57
C PHE A 299 1.55 16.06 -13.64
N MET A 300 0.28 15.69 -13.50
CA MET A 300 -0.14 14.66 -12.54
C MET A 300 -0.04 13.23 -13.05
N ILE A 301 0.19 13.01 -14.36
CA ILE A 301 0.34 11.67 -14.95
C ILE A 301 1.37 10.79 -14.22
N PRO A 302 2.59 11.26 -13.89
CA PRO A 302 3.56 10.43 -13.18
C PRO A 302 3.00 9.87 -11.86
N PHE A 303 2.09 10.62 -11.22
CA PHE A 303 1.48 10.30 -9.93
C PHE A 303 0.14 9.54 -10.04
N THR A 304 -0.36 9.33 -11.25
CA THR A 304 -1.58 8.54 -11.52
C THR A 304 -1.34 7.40 -12.50
N TYR A 305 -0.09 7.18 -12.91
CA TYR A 305 0.28 6.17 -13.88
C TYR A 305 -0.18 4.78 -13.42
N MET A 306 -0.86 4.04 -14.31
CA MET A 306 -1.38 2.68 -14.05
C MET A 306 -2.32 2.52 -12.83
N THR A 307 -2.71 3.60 -12.16
CA THR A 307 -3.61 3.56 -11.01
C THR A 307 -4.97 2.94 -11.36
N VAL A 308 -5.51 3.24 -12.54
CA VAL A 308 -6.76 2.63 -13.03
C VAL A 308 -6.59 1.12 -13.21
N THR A 309 -5.51 0.72 -13.88
CA THR A 309 -5.22 -0.70 -14.13
C THR A 309 -5.05 -1.48 -12.84
N VAL A 310 -4.20 -1.03 -11.93
CA VAL A 310 -3.91 -1.78 -10.69
C VAL A 310 -5.13 -1.87 -9.79
N ASN A 311 -5.91 -0.80 -9.66
CA ASN A 311 -7.12 -0.82 -8.82
C ASN A 311 -8.21 -1.71 -9.43
N SER A 312 -8.35 -1.71 -10.75
CA SER A 312 -9.21 -2.65 -11.45
C SER A 312 -8.75 -4.11 -11.28
N GLU A 313 -7.44 -4.38 -11.29
CA GLU A 313 -6.88 -5.71 -11.04
C GLU A 313 -7.08 -6.12 -9.57
N ALA A 314 -6.82 -5.23 -8.61
CA ALA A 314 -7.01 -5.47 -7.19
C ALA A 314 -8.48 -5.80 -6.87
N ARG A 315 -9.44 -5.08 -7.46
CA ARG A 315 -10.87 -5.43 -7.35
C ARG A 315 -11.14 -6.89 -7.75
N ASN A 316 -10.52 -7.35 -8.84
CA ASN A 316 -10.84 -8.65 -9.43
C ASN A 316 -10.05 -9.80 -8.81
N ASN A 317 -8.81 -9.55 -8.36
CA ASN A 317 -7.84 -10.57 -7.99
C ASN A 317 -7.42 -10.53 -6.51
N ILE A 318 -7.72 -9.43 -5.80
CA ILE A 318 -7.37 -9.26 -4.39
C ILE A 318 -8.62 -9.12 -3.53
N VAL A 319 -9.54 -8.21 -3.87
CA VAL A 319 -10.63 -7.72 -3.02
C VAL A 319 -12.01 -8.23 -3.48
N ARG A 320 -12.10 -9.52 -3.81
CA ARG A 320 -13.35 -10.24 -4.14
C ARG A 320 -13.41 -11.56 -3.35
N PRO A 321 -14.61 -12.08 -3.02
CA PRO A 321 -14.74 -13.44 -2.50
C PRO A 321 -13.94 -14.48 -3.29
N GLY A 322 -13.20 -15.33 -2.56
CA GLY A 322 -12.40 -16.40 -3.14
C GLY A 322 -11.04 -16.00 -3.73
N THR A 323 -10.67 -14.71 -3.73
CA THR A 323 -9.39 -14.23 -4.29
C THR A 323 -8.27 -14.11 -3.25
N MET A 324 -7.18 -13.38 -3.53
CA MET A 324 -5.98 -13.42 -2.67
C MET A 324 -6.24 -12.94 -1.24
N ALA A 325 -6.86 -11.77 -1.02
CA ALA A 325 -7.03 -11.26 0.35
C ALA A 325 -7.84 -12.20 1.25
N PRO A 326 -9.01 -12.76 0.83
CA PRO A 326 -9.70 -13.76 1.63
C PRO A 326 -8.88 -15.01 1.94
N ARG A 327 -7.98 -15.42 1.03
CA ARG A 327 -7.10 -16.57 1.24
C ARG A 327 -5.92 -16.26 2.15
N CYS A 328 -5.44 -15.02 2.16
CA CYS A 328 -4.29 -14.61 2.97
C CYS A 328 -4.68 -14.25 4.41
N PHE A 329 -5.82 -13.59 4.60
CA PHE A 329 -6.34 -13.24 5.92
C PHE A 329 -7.10 -14.42 6.54
N GLY A 330 -7.21 -14.40 7.87
CA GLY A 330 -7.98 -15.36 8.66
C GLY A 330 -9.46 -15.03 8.76
N PHE A 331 -9.90 -13.84 8.33
CA PHE A 331 -11.31 -13.41 8.38
C PHE A 331 -12.28 -14.36 7.66
N THR A 332 -13.51 -14.45 8.15
CA THR A 332 -14.62 -14.96 7.33
C THR A 332 -14.98 -13.97 6.22
N ASP A 333 -15.79 -14.38 5.25
CA ASP A 333 -16.25 -13.50 4.17
C ASP A 333 -17.04 -12.29 4.71
N ASP A 334 -17.99 -12.54 5.62
CA ASP A 334 -18.75 -11.49 6.33
C ASP A 334 -17.84 -10.54 7.11
N SER A 335 -16.79 -11.06 7.76
CA SER A 335 -15.83 -10.23 8.49
C SER A 335 -15.01 -9.34 7.58
N LEU A 336 -14.71 -9.75 6.36
CA LEU A 336 -14.07 -8.87 5.38
C LEU A 336 -14.99 -7.74 4.96
N HIS A 337 -16.28 -8.02 4.74
CA HIS A 337 -17.27 -6.95 4.51
C HIS A 337 -17.31 -5.96 5.68
N LEU A 338 -17.32 -6.45 6.92
CA LEU A 338 -17.31 -5.60 8.12
C LEU A 338 -16.00 -4.81 8.25
N ALA A 339 -14.85 -5.43 7.97
CA ALA A 339 -13.54 -4.78 8.02
C ALA A 339 -13.46 -3.62 7.01
N PHE A 340 -13.87 -3.84 5.76
CA PHE A 340 -13.89 -2.81 4.73
C PHE A 340 -14.94 -1.73 5.00
N ALA A 341 -16.10 -2.08 5.57
CA ALA A 341 -17.09 -1.09 6.01
C ALA A 341 -16.58 -0.22 7.18
N ALA A 342 -15.70 -0.77 8.03
CA ALA A 342 -15.08 -0.03 9.12
C ALA A 342 -13.86 0.80 8.67
N ALA A 343 -13.17 0.42 7.58
CA ALA A 343 -11.95 1.03 7.10
C ALA A 343 -11.98 2.58 7.03
N PRO A 344 -13.04 3.25 6.55
CA PRO A 344 -13.13 4.71 6.56
C PRO A 344 -12.90 5.37 7.93
N LYS A 345 -13.25 4.69 9.02
CA LYS A 345 -13.08 5.16 10.41
C LYS A 345 -11.68 4.91 10.95
N LEU A 346 -10.95 3.97 10.34
CA LEU A 346 -9.69 3.45 10.84
C LEU A 346 -8.48 4.12 10.19
N ILE A 347 -8.65 4.75 9.03
CA ILE A 347 -7.60 5.47 8.32
C ILE A 347 -7.09 6.65 9.16
N LYS A 348 -5.78 6.83 9.17
CA LYS A 348 -5.10 7.97 9.82
C LYS A 348 -4.49 8.86 8.76
N SER A 349 -5.25 9.84 8.28
CA SER A 349 -4.87 10.68 7.13
C SER A 349 -5.16 12.17 7.32
N GLY A 350 -5.70 12.56 8.48
CA GLY A 350 -6.22 13.89 8.78
C GLY A 350 -7.74 14.01 8.57
N SER A 351 -8.35 13.06 7.86
CA SER A 351 -9.82 12.99 7.69
C SER A 351 -10.56 12.64 8.98
N GLU A 352 -9.87 11.98 9.91
CA GLU A 352 -10.37 11.61 11.24
C GLU A 352 -10.32 12.76 12.26
N VAL A 353 -9.69 13.89 11.92
CA VAL A 353 -9.59 15.04 12.81
C VAL A 353 -10.94 15.74 12.90
N GLY A 354 -11.48 15.85 14.11
CA GLY A 354 -12.78 16.47 14.35
C GLY A 354 -12.79 17.99 14.16
N PRO A 355 -13.97 18.60 13.91
CA PRO A 355 -14.11 20.06 13.75
C PRO A 355 -13.61 20.87 14.95
N GLU A 356 -13.70 20.32 16.16
CA GLU A 356 -13.19 20.92 17.40
C GLU A 356 -11.68 21.14 17.40
N ASP A 357 -10.96 20.32 16.62
CA ASP A 357 -9.52 20.36 16.44
C ASP A 357 -9.12 21.07 15.13
N GLY A 358 -10.09 21.69 14.43
CA GLY A 358 -9.90 22.37 13.15
C GLY A 358 -9.94 21.44 11.92
N GLY A 359 -10.41 20.20 12.09
CA GLY A 359 -10.48 19.23 11.01
C GLY A 359 -11.81 19.19 10.25
N PRO A 360 -11.93 18.30 9.25
CA PRO A 360 -10.88 17.41 8.74
C PRO A 360 -9.72 18.18 8.11
N ILE A 361 -8.48 17.70 8.33
CA ILE A 361 -7.26 18.32 7.82
C ILE A 361 -6.77 17.52 6.61
N MET A 362 -7.07 18.00 5.40
CA MET A 362 -6.64 17.34 4.15
C MET A 362 -5.24 17.76 3.68
N ASP A 363 -4.75 18.89 4.19
CA ASP A 363 -3.41 19.37 3.92
C ASP A 363 -2.40 18.53 4.73
N ARG A 364 -1.48 17.86 4.02
CA ARG A 364 -0.50 16.97 4.64
C ARG A 364 0.46 17.71 5.58
N ILE A 365 0.88 18.92 5.20
CA ILE A 365 1.80 19.74 5.99
C ILE A 365 1.10 20.19 7.28
N GLU A 366 -0.15 20.64 7.18
CA GLU A 366 -0.96 21.02 8.34
C GLU A 366 -1.25 19.83 9.25
N TYR A 367 -1.55 18.65 8.69
CA TYR A 367 -1.80 17.44 9.48
C TYR A 367 -0.57 17.01 10.28
N ILE A 368 0.62 17.04 9.69
CA ILE A 368 1.86 16.72 10.41
C ILE A 368 2.14 17.77 11.51
N LYS A 369 1.90 19.06 11.25
CA LYS A 369 2.00 20.11 12.27
C LYS A 369 1.00 19.89 13.41
N TYR A 370 -0.23 19.49 13.09
CA TYR A 370 -1.26 19.13 14.07
C TYR A 370 -0.82 17.98 14.98
N LEU A 371 -0.26 16.90 14.41
CA LEU A 371 0.26 15.78 15.20
C LEU A 371 1.33 16.25 16.20
N ARG A 372 2.28 17.08 15.75
CA ARG A 372 3.33 17.65 16.60
C ARG A 372 2.78 18.56 17.69
N GLU A 373 1.98 19.55 17.30
CA GLU A 373 1.62 20.69 18.15
C GLU A 373 0.41 20.40 19.04
N LYS A 374 -0.54 19.60 18.57
CA LYS A 374 -1.78 19.29 19.30
C LYS A 374 -1.77 17.91 19.94
N LYS A 375 -1.16 16.91 19.31
CA LYS A 375 -1.08 15.55 19.86
C LYS A 375 0.24 15.24 20.56
N GLY A 376 1.25 16.10 20.41
CA GLY A 376 2.57 15.90 21.01
C GLY A 376 3.36 14.77 20.34
N ILE A 377 3.08 14.48 19.08
CA ILE A 377 3.68 13.40 18.31
C ILE A 377 4.71 13.99 17.34
N ASP A 378 5.96 14.08 17.81
CA ASP A 378 7.10 14.61 17.05
C ASP A 378 8.17 13.51 16.87
N THR A 379 7.98 12.68 15.85
CA THR A 379 8.89 11.58 15.52
C THR A 379 9.74 11.96 14.32
N GLU A 380 10.89 11.29 14.16
CA GLU A 380 11.71 11.49 12.96
C GLU A 380 10.95 11.16 11.67
N TYR A 381 10.08 10.14 11.70
CA TYR A 381 9.16 9.83 10.60
C TYR A 381 8.36 11.06 10.18
N ASN A 382 7.71 11.75 11.14
CA ASN A 382 6.93 12.94 10.86
C ASN A 382 7.79 14.10 10.34
N ARG A 383 9.00 14.29 10.87
CA ARG A 383 9.91 15.36 10.43
C ARG A 383 10.38 15.16 9.00
N GLN A 384 10.80 13.95 8.64
CA GLN A 384 11.21 13.65 7.25
C GLN A 384 10.00 13.73 6.30
N CYS A 385 8.82 13.25 6.71
CA CYS A 385 7.59 13.41 5.93
C CYS A 385 7.24 14.88 5.69
N LEU A 386 7.44 15.75 6.70
CA LEU A 386 7.20 17.19 6.56
C LEU A 386 8.19 17.83 5.58
N GLU A 387 9.48 17.50 5.67
CA GLU A 387 10.50 18.00 4.72
C GLU A 387 10.15 17.58 3.29
N PHE A 388 9.79 16.31 3.08
CA PHE A 388 9.37 15.81 1.79
C PHE A 388 8.10 16.50 1.27
N ALA A 389 7.07 16.67 2.11
CA ALA A 389 5.83 17.35 1.72
C ALA A 389 6.06 18.82 1.30
N LEU A 390 6.99 19.52 1.94
CA LEU A 390 7.38 20.89 1.56
C LEU A 390 8.07 20.95 0.19
N ILE A 391 8.86 19.93 -0.16
CA ILE A 391 9.47 19.80 -1.50
C ILE A 391 8.35 19.61 -2.55
N LEU A 392 7.37 18.76 -2.27
CA LEU A 392 6.21 18.57 -3.16
C LEU A 392 5.40 19.85 -3.33
N GLU A 393 5.09 20.56 -2.24
CA GLU A 393 4.37 21.85 -2.28
C GLU A 393 5.10 22.85 -3.15
N LYS A 394 6.40 23.01 -2.94
CA LYS A 394 7.22 23.91 -3.74
C LYS A 394 7.20 23.51 -5.23
N PHE A 395 7.30 22.22 -5.56
CA PHE A 395 7.24 21.76 -6.94
C PHE A 395 5.88 22.06 -7.59
N VAL A 396 4.78 21.80 -6.91
CA VAL A 396 3.42 22.13 -7.37
C VAL A 396 3.27 23.62 -7.63
N VAL A 397 3.65 24.46 -6.66
CA VAL A 397 3.52 25.93 -6.76
C VAL A 397 4.39 26.49 -7.88
N ASP A 398 5.66 26.08 -7.95
CA ASP A 398 6.60 26.49 -9.00
C ASP A 398 6.08 26.08 -10.39
N TYR A 399 5.55 24.86 -10.54
CA TYR A 399 5.00 24.37 -11.81
C TYR A 399 3.74 25.13 -12.22
N MET A 400 2.80 25.36 -11.29
CA MET A 400 1.58 26.11 -11.57
C MET A 400 1.88 27.55 -12.01
N ALA A 401 2.89 28.19 -11.41
CA ALA A 401 3.32 29.54 -11.78
C ALA A 401 3.84 29.66 -13.22
N CYS A 402 4.23 28.56 -13.87
CA CYS A 402 4.59 28.55 -15.30
C CYS A 402 3.39 28.84 -16.21
N TYR A 403 2.16 28.51 -15.78
CA TYR A 403 0.95 28.58 -16.60
C TYR A 403 -0.09 29.58 -16.11
N TYR A 404 -0.12 29.87 -14.79
CA TYR A 404 -1.10 30.77 -14.19
C TYR A 404 -0.42 32.02 -13.64
N PRO A 405 -0.73 33.24 -14.14
CA PRO A 405 -0.13 34.49 -13.67
C PRO A 405 -0.45 34.84 -12.21
N SER A 406 -1.57 34.34 -11.69
CA SER A 406 -2.05 34.63 -10.35
C SER A 406 -2.87 33.48 -9.77
N HIS A 407 -3.03 33.46 -8.44
CA HIS A 407 -3.95 32.52 -7.78
C HIS A 407 -5.39 32.65 -8.30
N ALA A 408 -5.80 33.86 -8.68
CA ALA A 408 -7.12 34.10 -9.24
C ALA A 408 -7.30 33.43 -10.61
N ASP A 409 -6.24 33.30 -11.42
CA ASP A 409 -6.29 32.57 -12.70
C ASP A 409 -6.46 31.07 -12.48
N VAL A 410 -5.79 30.50 -11.48
CA VAL A 410 -5.99 29.09 -11.08
C VAL A 410 -7.45 28.86 -10.67
N VAL A 411 -8.00 29.72 -9.82
CA VAL A 411 -9.37 29.58 -9.32
C VAL A 411 -10.41 29.85 -10.42
N ARG A 412 -10.08 30.63 -11.45
CA ARG A 412 -10.96 30.83 -12.61
C ARG A 412 -10.93 29.66 -13.59
N ASP A 413 -10.00 28.73 -13.46
CA ASP A 413 -9.92 27.55 -14.32
C ASP A 413 -11.10 26.61 -14.04
N PRO A 414 -12.05 26.46 -14.99
CA PRO A 414 -13.25 25.66 -14.77
C PRO A 414 -12.95 24.17 -14.63
N GLU A 415 -11.85 23.68 -15.22
CA GLU A 415 -11.49 22.26 -15.15
C GLU A 415 -10.91 21.91 -13.78
N LEU A 416 -10.08 22.79 -13.22
CA LEU A 416 -9.53 22.59 -11.87
C LEU A 416 -10.59 22.72 -10.78
N LEU A 417 -11.53 23.66 -10.92
CA LEU A 417 -12.67 23.72 -10.02
C LEU A 417 -13.54 22.46 -10.11
N ALA A 418 -13.79 21.96 -11.32
CA ALA A 418 -14.56 20.73 -11.52
C ALA A 418 -13.84 19.50 -10.95
N LEU A 419 -12.52 19.40 -11.11
CA LEU A 419 -11.67 18.39 -10.48
C LEU A 419 -11.84 18.41 -8.96
N LEU A 420 -11.63 19.58 -8.33
CA LEU A 420 -11.74 19.73 -6.89
C LEU A 420 -13.14 19.36 -6.38
N GLN A 421 -14.18 19.87 -7.04
CA GLN A 421 -15.58 19.60 -6.68
C GLN A 421 -15.91 18.11 -6.77
N GLN A 422 -15.52 17.45 -7.85
CA GLN A 422 -15.77 16.02 -8.00
C GLN A 422 -15.01 15.21 -6.95
N PHE A 423 -13.72 15.49 -6.74
CA PHE A 423 -12.92 14.77 -5.75
C PHE A 423 -13.52 14.90 -4.35
N LEU A 424 -13.88 16.11 -3.92
CA LEU A 424 -14.49 16.34 -2.61
C LEU A 424 -15.86 15.66 -2.47
N HIS A 425 -16.68 15.69 -3.53
CA HIS A 425 -17.96 15.00 -3.54
C HIS A 425 -17.80 13.48 -3.39
N GLN A 426 -16.85 12.89 -4.13
CA GLN A 426 -16.55 11.47 -4.02
C GLN A 426 -15.99 11.12 -2.64
N LEU A 427 -15.04 11.92 -2.13
CA LEU A 427 -14.45 11.72 -0.81
C LEU A 427 -15.51 11.74 0.29
N HIS A 428 -16.46 12.68 0.22
CA HIS A 428 -17.58 12.76 1.15
C HIS A 428 -18.42 11.48 1.19
N SER A 429 -18.61 10.81 0.04
CA SER A 429 -19.39 9.57 -0.03
C SER A 429 -18.68 8.33 0.54
N VAL A 430 -17.36 8.39 0.74
CA VAL A 430 -16.56 7.21 1.11
C VAL A 430 -15.75 7.37 2.40
N THR A 431 -15.80 8.55 3.01
CA THR A 431 -15.13 8.85 4.28
C THR A 431 -16.15 8.86 5.40
N TYR A 432 -15.73 8.46 6.60
CA TYR A 432 -16.57 8.59 7.78
C TYR A 432 -16.43 9.97 8.40
N GLY A 433 -17.57 10.54 8.81
CA GLY A 433 -17.63 11.88 9.40
C GLY A 433 -18.10 12.94 8.40
N GLN A 434 -18.37 14.13 8.90
CA GLN A 434 -18.75 15.27 8.08
C GLN A 434 -17.51 15.78 7.33
N VAL A 435 -17.08 15.10 6.28
CA VAL A 435 -16.26 15.76 5.25
C VAL A 435 -17.13 16.90 4.75
N PHE A 436 -16.69 18.14 5.00
CA PHE A 436 -17.41 19.38 4.77
C PHE A 436 -18.54 19.31 3.72
N GLN A 437 -19.68 19.95 4.01
CA GLN A 437 -20.42 20.66 2.96
C GLN A 437 -19.53 21.82 2.48
N ALA A 438 -18.41 21.53 1.83
CA ALA A 438 -17.51 22.54 1.29
C ALA A 438 -18.21 23.10 0.05
N THR A 439 -19.06 24.11 0.25
CA THR A 439 -19.53 24.92 -0.86
C THR A 439 -18.35 25.72 -1.38
N VAL A 440 -17.74 25.23 -2.47
CA VAL A 440 -16.71 25.92 -3.27
C VAL A 440 -17.16 27.33 -3.72
N GLY A 441 -18.41 27.73 -3.49
CA GLY A 441 -18.97 29.04 -3.82
C GLY A 441 -18.88 30.14 -2.74
N GLN A 442 -18.38 29.88 -1.52
CA GLN A 442 -18.26 30.90 -0.46
C GLN A 442 -16.82 31.17 0.01
N ASP A 443 -15.86 30.35 -0.41
CA ASP A 443 -14.45 30.48 -0.03
C ASP A 443 -13.78 31.64 -0.78
N SER A 444 -12.76 32.26 -0.14
CA SER A 444 -11.93 33.27 -0.80
C SER A 444 -11.07 32.63 -1.90
N VAL A 445 -10.60 33.45 -2.87
CA VAL A 445 -9.66 33.00 -3.92
C VAL A 445 -8.45 32.28 -3.31
N GLU A 446 -7.88 32.84 -2.25
CA GLU A 446 -6.72 32.26 -1.57
C GLU A 446 -7.04 30.90 -0.93
N ALA A 447 -8.22 30.76 -0.32
CA ALA A 447 -8.62 29.49 0.29
C ALA A 447 -8.81 28.39 -0.77
N ILE A 448 -9.46 28.70 -1.91
CA ILE A 448 -9.65 27.73 -2.99
C ILE A 448 -8.30 27.34 -3.61
N TYR A 449 -7.43 28.32 -3.88
CA TYR A 449 -6.08 28.06 -4.39
C TYR A 449 -5.30 27.11 -3.46
N LYS A 450 -5.28 27.40 -2.15
CA LYS A 450 -4.64 26.54 -1.15
C LYS A 450 -5.21 25.13 -1.13
N ARG A 451 -6.53 24.96 -1.25
CA ARG A 451 -7.16 23.63 -1.34
C ARG A 451 -6.72 22.85 -2.57
N ILE A 452 -6.56 23.51 -3.73
CA ILE A 452 -6.05 22.87 -4.95
C ILE A 452 -4.60 22.43 -4.73
N VAL A 453 -3.73 23.30 -4.21
CA VAL A 453 -2.34 22.94 -3.92
C VAL A 453 -2.28 21.78 -2.92
N ALA A 454 -3.00 21.88 -1.80
CA ALA A 454 -3.07 20.83 -0.77
C ALA A 454 -3.56 19.50 -1.33
N LEU A 455 -4.55 19.50 -2.23
CA LEU A 455 -5.02 18.30 -2.91
C LEU A 455 -3.91 17.64 -3.72
N LEU A 456 -3.23 18.41 -4.59
CA LEU A 456 -2.16 17.89 -5.45
C LEU A 456 -1.00 17.34 -4.61
N VAL A 457 -0.55 18.12 -3.61
CA VAL A 457 0.52 17.73 -2.69
C VAL A 457 0.15 16.47 -1.91
N ASN A 458 -1.07 16.40 -1.37
CA ASN A 458 -1.50 15.23 -0.61
C ASN A 458 -1.57 13.99 -1.50
N ILE A 459 -2.05 14.09 -2.75
CA ILE A 459 -2.06 12.95 -3.67
C ILE A 459 -0.63 12.51 -4.01
N MET A 460 0.26 13.43 -4.40
CA MET A 460 1.66 13.13 -4.66
C MET A 460 2.32 12.46 -3.45
N PHE A 461 2.05 12.94 -2.23
CA PHE A 461 2.55 12.33 -1.01
C PHE A 461 2.00 10.91 -0.80
N MET A 462 0.68 10.73 -0.91
CA MET A 462 0.02 9.45 -0.64
C MET A 462 0.45 8.36 -1.61
N VAL A 463 0.67 8.67 -2.89
CA VAL A 463 1.08 7.66 -3.88
C VAL A 463 2.58 7.38 -3.91
N THR A 464 3.38 8.18 -3.21
CA THR A 464 4.84 8.00 -3.08
C THR A 464 5.18 7.50 -1.66
N VAL A 465 5.52 8.40 -0.73
CA VAL A 465 5.89 8.07 0.66
C VAL A 465 4.75 7.35 1.39
N GLY A 466 3.50 7.78 1.19
CA GLY A 466 2.35 7.14 1.82
C GLY A 466 2.23 5.68 1.41
N HIS A 467 2.36 5.40 0.10
CA HIS A 467 2.28 4.06 -0.45
C HIS A 467 3.45 3.20 0.04
N GLU A 468 4.68 3.73 0.05
CA GLU A 468 5.84 3.03 0.59
C GLU A 468 5.65 2.67 2.07
N GLN A 469 5.12 3.59 2.88
CA GLN A 469 4.90 3.39 4.33
C GLN A 469 4.01 2.19 4.64
N VAL A 470 2.97 2.00 3.84
CA VAL A 470 1.95 0.97 4.10
C VAL A 470 2.09 -0.25 3.20
N GLY A 471 2.79 -0.09 2.07
CA GLY A 471 2.94 -1.07 0.99
C GLY A 471 4.24 -1.84 1.03
N ALA A 472 5.33 -1.30 1.61
CA ALA A 472 6.61 -2.00 1.78
C ALA A 472 6.57 -3.05 2.92
N ILE A 473 5.48 -3.80 3.00
CA ILE A 473 5.18 -4.72 4.10
C ILE A 473 5.96 -6.04 3.97
N GLU A 474 6.47 -6.35 2.77
CA GLU A 474 7.26 -7.54 2.45
C GLU A 474 8.49 -7.71 3.35
N VAL A 475 9.05 -6.60 3.85
CA VAL A 475 10.15 -6.56 4.83
C VAL A 475 9.78 -7.29 6.12
N TYR A 476 8.52 -7.20 6.52
CA TYR A 476 8.04 -7.74 7.79
C TYR A 476 7.47 -9.15 7.62
N VAL A 477 6.69 -9.38 6.58
CA VAL A 477 5.93 -10.64 6.40
C VAL A 477 6.72 -11.75 5.69
N GLN A 478 7.95 -11.47 5.24
CA GLN A 478 8.88 -12.53 4.79
C GLN A 478 9.19 -13.56 5.89
N ASP A 479 9.02 -13.17 7.15
CA ASP A 479 9.26 -14.00 8.33
C ASP A 479 7.95 -14.22 9.08
N ALA A 480 7.36 -15.40 8.88
CA ALA A 480 6.09 -15.73 9.50
C ALA A 480 6.17 -15.85 11.04
N SER A 481 7.36 -15.87 11.65
CA SER A 481 7.53 -15.78 13.11
C SER A 481 7.56 -14.33 13.62
N TRP A 482 7.71 -13.37 12.70
CA TRP A 482 7.68 -11.94 13.01
C TRP A 482 6.27 -11.37 12.90
N CYS A 483 5.72 -11.43 11.69
CA CYS A 483 4.37 -11.02 11.31
C CYS A 483 3.74 -12.09 10.42
N ALA A 484 2.49 -12.44 10.67
CA ALA A 484 1.72 -13.32 9.78
C ALA A 484 0.33 -12.75 9.55
N PHE A 485 -0.23 -12.94 8.36
CA PHE A 485 -1.61 -12.52 8.10
C PHE A 485 -2.66 -13.44 8.73
N ARG A 486 -2.27 -14.62 9.19
CA ARG A 486 -3.12 -15.57 9.93
C ARG A 486 -2.28 -16.61 10.65
N TRP A 487 -2.78 -17.12 11.76
CA TRP A 487 -2.09 -18.10 12.60
C TRP A 487 -3.09 -18.91 13.44
N VAL A 488 -2.64 -20.06 13.94
CA VAL A 488 -3.46 -20.96 14.78
C VAL A 488 -3.41 -20.53 16.26
N PRO A 489 -4.46 -20.86 17.06
CA PRO A 489 -4.48 -20.56 18.47
C PRO A 489 -3.21 -21.01 19.21
N GLY A 490 -2.64 -20.12 20.03
CA GLY A 490 -1.44 -20.43 20.83
C GLY A 490 -0.11 -20.25 20.10
N ALA A 491 -0.10 -20.06 18.78
CA ALA A 491 1.14 -20.00 18.00
C ALA A 491 1.88 -18.65 18.16
N THR A 492 3.20 -18.70 17.93
CA THR A 492 4.10 -17.54 17.83
C THR A 492 4.64 -17.36 16.40
N ALA A 493 4.05 -18.06 15.44
CA ALA A 493 4.34 -17.97 14.02
C ALA A 493 3.08 -18.30 13.21
N GLY A 494 3.02 -17.78 11.98
CA GLY A 494 2.04 -18.23 10.99
C GLY A 494 2.26 -19.69 10.59
N THR A 495 1.24 -20.30 9.97
CA THR A 495 1.39 -21.64 9.38
C THR A 495 2.28 -21.57 8.13
N LYS A 496 2.75 -22.73 7.66
CA LYS A 496 3.47 -22.84 6.38
C LYS A 496 2.64 -22.28 5.23
N GLN A 497 1.34 -22.56 5.21
CA GLN A 497 0.43 -21.99 4.23
C GLN A 497 0.33 -20.47 4.36
N ALA A 498 0.19 -19.94 5.58
CA ALA A 498 0.13 -18.49 5.79
C ALA A 498 1.39 -17.78 5.28
N ALA A 499 2.57 -18.36 5.51
CA ALA A 499 3.83 -17.86 4.99
C ALA A 499 3.85 -17.84 3.45
N THR A 500 3.48 -18.95 2.81
CA THR A 500 3.44 -19.04 1.35
C THR A 500 2.40 -18.11 0.73
N SER A 501 1.16 -18.10 1.22
CA SER A 501 0.10 -17.24 0.66
C SER A 501 0.47 -15.77 0.77
N THR A 502 1.01 -15.35 1.91
CA THR A 502 1.44 -13.96 2.14
C THR A 502 2.59 -13.60 1.22
N ALA A 503 3.59 -14.47 1.09
CA ALA A 503 4.72 -14.20 0.24
C ALA A 503 4.35 -14.16 -1.26
N LEU A 504 3.38 -14.97 -1.70
CA LEU A 504 2.81 -14.87 -3.04
C LEU A 504 2.07 -13.54 -3.25
N LEU A 505 1.37 -13.04 -2.24
CA LEU A 505 0.74 -11.72 -2.31
C LEU A 505 1.80 -10.63 -2.47
N MET A 506 2.87 -10.65 -1.66
CA MET A 506 3.98 -9.70 -1.78
C MET A 506 4.62 -9.75 -3.15
N SER A 507 4.90 -10.96 -3.67
CA SER A 507 5.34 -11.10 -5.05
C SER A 507 4.38 -10.42 -6.01
N PHE A 508 3.08 -10.74 -5.95
CA PHE A 508 2.06 -10.22 -6.86
C PHE A 508 1.97 -8.68 -6.87
N THR A 509 2.13 -8.03 -5.72
CA THR A 509 1.96 -6.58 -5.53
C THR A 509 3.26 -5.77 -5.52
N SER A 510 4.40 -6.36 -5.89
CA SER A 510 5.72 -5.68 -5.86
C SER A 510 6.41 -5.69 -7.23
N LEU A 511 5.64 -5.48 -8.30
CA LEU A 511 6.22 -5.29 -9.63
C LEU A 511 7.02 -3.97 -9.67
N GLN A 512 8.08 -3.91 -10.46
CA GLN A 512 8.85 -2.66 -10.54
C GLN A 512 8.13 -1.64 -11.41
N MET A 513 8.08 -0.41 -10.91
CA MET A 513 7.49 0.74 -11.59
C MET A 513 8.51 1.87 -11.71
N PRO A 514 8.23 2.88 -12.56
CA PRO A 514 9.06 4.08 -12.65
C PRO A 514 9.35 4.67 -11.27
N LYS A 515 10.57 5.15 -11.09
CA LYS A 515 11.06 5.72 -9.86
C LYS A 515 10.76 7.21 -9.79
N LEU A 516 10.56 7.69 -8.57
CA LEU A 516 10.35 9.11 -8.31
C LEU A 516 11.64 9.91 -8.58
N LEU A 517 12.78 9.37 -8.13
CA LEU A 517 14.11 9.96 -8.30
C LEU A 517 14.82 9.30 -9.48
N GLY A 518 15.26 10.10 -10.44
CA GLY A 518 16.14 9.69 -11.55
C GLY A 518 15.44 9.53 -12.90
N ASP A 519 14.15 9.23 -12.92
CA ASP A 519 13.39 9.09 -14.16
C ASP A 519 12.93 10.47 -14.69
N ASP A 520 12.99 10.67 -16.01
CA ASP A 520 12.60 11.91 -16.67
C ASP A 520 11.16 11.86 -17.19
N TRP A 521 10.35 12.83 -16.77
CA TRP A 521 8.94 12.96 -17.12
C TRP A 521 8.64 14.23 -17.92
N THR A 522 9.67 15.00 -18.26
CA THR A 522 9.51 16.34 -18.85
C THR A 522 8.87 16.34 -20.23
N HIS A 523 8.92 15.23 -20.97
CA HIS A 523 8.23 15.07 -22.26
C HIS A 523 6.71 15.19 -22.16
N LEU A 524 6.13 15.00 -20.97
CA LEU A 524 4.71 15.18 -20.73
C LEU A 524 4.33 16.65 -20.60
N PHE A 525 5.25 17.54 -20.21
CA PHE A 525 4.91 18.91 -19.86
C PHE A 525 4.65 19.76 -21.12
N PRO A 526 3.46 20.35 -21.26
CA PRO A 526 3.17 21.19 -22.42
C PRO A 526 3.95 22.50 -22.33
N LYS A 527 4.23 23.10 -23.48
CA LYS A 527 4.83 24.44 -23.51
C LYS A 527 3.80 25.48 -23.05
N PRO A 528 4.16 26.45 -22.19
CA PRO A 528 3.28 27.56 -21.86
C PRO A 528 2.84 28.32 -23.12
N SER A 529 1.56 28.66 -23.23
CA SER A 529 0.96 29.30 -24.41
C SER A 529 1.24 30.81 -24.53
N GLY A 530 2.07 31.37 -23.64
CA GLY A 530 2.43 32.79 -23.58
C GLY A 530 3.83 32.99 -22.98
N PRO A 531 4.30 34.24 -22.81
CA PRO A 531 5.56 34.49 -22.10
C PRO A 531 5.44 33.89 -20.70
N SER A 532 6.43 33.06 -20.32
CA SER A 532 6.46 32.41 -19.01
C SER A 532 6.18 33.45 -17.91
N HIS A 533 5.07 33.27 -17.20
CA HIS A 533 4.69 34.17 -16.11
C HIS A 533 5.49 33.88 -14.83
N GLY A 534 6.08 32.68 -14.75
CA GLY A 534 7.07 32.30 -13.75
C GLY A 534 8.50 32.55 -14.25
N ALA A 535 9.43 32.70 -13.29
CA ALA A 535 10.86 32.82 -13.57
C ALA A 535 11.50 31.52 -14.12
N LYS A 536 10.77 30.40 -14.11
CA LYS A 536 11.24 29.04 -14.43
C LYS A 536 10.37 28.42 -15.52
N SER A 537 10.95 27.55 -16.35
CA SER A 537 10.18 26.68 -17.24
C SER A 537 9.71 25.42 -16.49
N PRO A 538 8.70 24.68 -17.00
CA PRO A 538 8.27 23.42 -16.40
C PRO A 538 9.41 22.39 -16.22
N GLU A 539 10.33 22.32 -17.19
CA GLU A 539 11.51 21.44 -17.14
C GLU A 539 12.50 21.87 -16.07
N GLU A 540 12.70 23.18 -15.90
CA GLU A 540 13.53 23.75 -14.84
C GLU A 540 12.93 23.49 -13.46
N CYS A 541 11.61 23.59 -13.31
CA CYS A 541 10.91 23.21 -12.07
C CYS A 541 11.14 21.74 -11.72
N PHE A 542 11.05 20.83 -12.70
CA PHE A 542 11.30 19.41 -12.49
C PHE A 542 12.77 19.10 -12.17
N ARG A 543 13.72 19.78 -12.84
CA ARG A 543 15.15 19.66 -12.52
C ARG A 543 15.42 20.03 -11.06
N ILE A 544 14.88 21.15 -10.59
CA ILE A 544 15.02 21.59 -9.19
C ILE A 544 14.38 20.57 -8.24
N PHE A 545 13.20 20.05 -8.59
CA PHE A 545 12.55 19.00 -7.80
C PHE A 545 13.44 17.75 -7.67
N GLN A 546 14.03 17.25 -8.77
CA GLN A 546 14.96 16.12 -8.74
C GLN A 546 16.22 16.41 -7.89
N GLU A 547 16.75 17.63 -7.93
CA GLU A 547 17.87 18.05 -7.08
C GLU A 547 17.51 18.06 -5.59
N GLU A 548 16.32 18.55 -5.24
CA GLU A 548 15.81 18.55 -3.87
C GLU A 548 15.53 17.12 -3.36
N LEU A 549 14.97 16.24 -4.21
CA LEU A 549 14.83 14.81 -3.91
C LEU A 549 16.19 14.13 -3.69
N GLN A 550 17.18 14.43 -4.52
CA GLN A 550 18.53 13.90 -4.36
C GLN A 550 19.19 14.40 -3.07
N ALA A 551 18.91 15.64 -2.66
CA ALA A 551 19.42 16.22 -1.42
C ALA A 551 18.80 15.56 -0.18
N ILE A 552 17.48 15.39 -0.12
CA ILE A 552 16.83 14.69 1.00
C ILE A 552 17.21 13.21 1.04
N SER A 553 17.38 12.55 -0.12
CA SER A 553 17.88 11.16 -0.18
C SER A 553 19.25 11.00 0.50
N LYS A 554 20.18 11.92 0.24
CA LYS A 554 21.50 11.95 0.91
C LYS A 554 21.38 12.19 2.42
N LYS A 555 20.44 13.03 2.87
CA LYS A 555 20.17 13.23 4.30
C LYS A 555 19.62 11.97 4.96
N CYS A 556 18.68 11.28 4.31
CA CYS A 556 18.14 10.00 4.80
C CYS A 556 19.25 8.94 4.90
N ASP A 557 20.15 8.86 3.92
CA ASP A 557 21.30 7.96 3.96
C ASP A 557 22.25 8.29 5.12
N ALA A 558 22.62 9.56 5.29
CA ALA A 558 23.42 9.99 6.43
C ALA A 558 22.73 9.71 7.77
N TYR A 559 21.41 9.87 7.86
CA TYR A 559 20.63 9.50 9.03
C TYR A 559 20.71 7.98 9.26
N ASN A 560 20.59 7.15 8.24
CA ASN A 560 20.62 5.69 8.39
C ASN A 560 22.02 5.19 8.76
N ASP A 561 23.07 5.72 8.15
CA ASP A 561 24.47 5.38 8.45
C ASP A 561 24.85 5.71 9.90
N ALA A 562 24.28 6.79 10.46
CA ALA A 562 24.54 7.20 11.83
C ALA A 562 23.70 6.45 12.89
N ALA A 563 22.74 5.60 12.50
CA ALA A 563 21.75 5.01 13.40
C ALA A 563 22.36 4.31 14.61
N ALA A 564 23.38 3.47 14.41
CA ALA A 564 24.02 2.71 15.48
C ALA A 564 24.74 3.59 16.54
N SER A 565 25.01 4.86 16.23
CA SER A 565 25.69 5.80 17.14
C SER A 565 24.74 6.72 17.92
N ARG A 566 23.47 6.79 17.55
CA ARG A 566 22.47 7.62 18.24
C ARG A 566 21.95 6.94 19.51
N PRO A 567 21.54 7.69 20.54
CA PRO A 567 20.89 7.12 21.71
C PRO A 567 19.47 6.62 21.36
N PHE A 568 18.98 5.64 22.12
CA PHE A 568 17.59 5.23 22.07
C PHE A 568 16.65 6.41 22.45
N PRO A 569 15.52 6.62 21.76
CA PRO A 569 14.92 5.79 20.70
C PRO A 569 15.42 6.07 19.27
N GLU A 570 16.31 7.04 19.08
CA GLU A 570 16.79 7.47 17.75
C GLU A 570 17.81 6.51 17.12
N CYS A 571 18.12 5.39 17.77
CA CYS A 571 19.14 4.44 17.30
C CYS A 571 18.71 3.56 16.12
N PHE A 572 17.61 3.88 15.44
CA PHE A 572 17.07 3.10 14.34
C PHE A 572 17.21 3.81 13.00
N PRO A 573 17.39 3.07 11.90
CA PRO A 573 17.29 3.63 10.55
C PRO A 573 15.82 3.82 10.14
N LEU A 574 15.59 4.79 9.27
CA LEU A 574 14.32 5.13 8.64
C LEU A 574 14.49 5.17 7.11
N TYR A 575 13.85 4.24 6.41
CA TYR A 575 14.04 4.10 4.96
C TYR A 575 12.89 4.65 4.12
N VAL A 576 11.68 4.68 4.68
CA VAL A 576 10.42 4.90 3.95
C VAL A 576 10.33 6.26 3.24
N VAL A 577 10.99 7.30 3.77
CA VAL A 577 10.91 8.66 3.18
C VAL A 577 12.02 8.89 2.13
N ASN A 578 12.94 7.95 1.95
CA ASN A 578 14.10 8.13 1.09
C ASN A 578 13.71 8.01 -0.40
N PRO A 579 13.78 9.09 -1.21
CA PRO A 579 13.26 9.10 -2.57
C PRO A 579 13.88 8.07 -3.52
N LYS A 580 15.07 7.54 -3.23
CA LYS A 580 15.71 6.51 -4.04
C LYS A 580 14.96 5.16 -4.03
N HIS A 581 14.11 4.94 -3.04
CA HIS A 581 13.28 3.74 -2.94
C HIS A 581 11.87 3.95 -3.51
N LEU A 582 11.42 5.21 -3.55
CA LEU A 582 10.05 5.59 -3.90
C LEU A 582 9.74 5.39 -5.38
N GLU A 583 8.57 4.84 -5.63
CA GLU A 583 7.91 4.85 -6.93
C GLU A 583 7.08 6.12 -7.09
N THR A 584 6.74 6.46 -8.33
CA THR A 584 6.08 7.73 -8.65
C THR A 584 4.56 7.68 -8.45
N SER A 585 3.95 6.48 -8.47
CA SER A 585 2.50 6.27 -8.39
C SER A 585 2.15 4.91 -7.77
N ILE A 586 0.88 4.72 -7.44
CA ILE A 586 0.35 3.40 -7.11
C ILE A 586 0.02 2.62 -8.37
N SER A 587 0.91 1.70 -8.72
CA SER A 587 0.86 0.99 -9.99
C SER A 587 1.10 -0.52 -9.84
N VAL A 588 1.10 -1.00 -8.59
CA VAL A 588 1.28 -2.40 -8.18
C VAL A 588 0.42 -2.81 -7.00
#